data_AF-A0AAJ2IC86-F1
#
_entry.id   AF-A0AAJ2IC86-F1
#
_cell.length_a   1.000
_cell.length_b   1.000
_cell.length_c   1.000
_cell.angle_alpha   90.00
_cell.angle_beta   90.00
_cell.angle_gamma   90.00
#
_symmetry.space_group_name_H-M   'P 1'
#
loop_
_entity.id
_entity.type
_entity.pdbx_description
1 polymer ?
#
loop_
_entity_poly.entity_id
_entity_poly.type
_entity_poly.pdbx_seq_one_letter_code
_entity_poly.pdbx_strand_id
1 'polypeptide(L)'
;MTLPRSLSGFPPLSSGRRDQKGSEASLFGVDPAEVEGIARTWRAAAIAIHAADVEAVGAALGPSSRVVRALAATIGPARLAVDSIGERLMTMSQMLRAFDATTADADARSGTRFRSLRNR
;
A
#
# COMPACT_ATOMS: atom_id res chain seq x y z
N MET A 1 1.72 -9.78 -33.70
CA MET A 1 1.42 -10.49 -32.44
C MET A 1 1.76 -9.54 -31.32
N THR A 2 0.75 -8.83 -30.81
CA THR A 2 0.91 -7.62 -30.01
C THR A 2 0.81 -7.98 -28.53
N LEU A 3 1.86 -7.71 -27.75
CA LEU A 3 1.89 -7.98 -26.31
C LEU A 3 0.86 -7.11 -25.58
N PRO A 4 0.12 -7.63 -24.57
CA PRO A 4 -0.84 -6.83 -23.83
C PRO A 4 -0.15 -5.82 -22.92
N ARG A 5 -0.79 -4.64 -22.85
CA ARG A 5 -0.40 -3.46 -22.09
C ARG A 5 -0.17 -3.77 -20.60
N SER A 6 0.87 -3.14 -20.08
CA SER A 6 1.27 -2.97 -18.68
C SER A 6 0.13 -3.03 -17.66
N LEU A 7 0.33 -3.84 -16.61
CA LEU A 7 -0.43 -3.81 -15.35
C LEU A 7 -0.21 -2.45 -14.65
N SER A 8 -0.94 -1.44 -15.11
CA SER A 8 -0.95 -0.08 -14.56
C SER A 8 -1.83 -0.05 -13.32
N GLY A 9 -1.35 -0.64 -12.22
CA GLY A 9 -2.00 -0.62 -10.90
C GLY A 9 -1.10 -0.11 -9.78
N PHE A 10 0.20 0.08 -10.05
CA PHE A 10 1.13 0.66 -9.12
C PHE A 10 1.48 2.08 -9.57
N PRO A 11 1.39 3.11 -8.71
CA PRO A 11 2.01 4.37 -9.02
C PRO A 11 3.51 4.10 -9.23
N PRO A 12 4.16 4.71 -10.23
CA PRO A 12 5.60 4.61 -10.35
C PRO A 12 6.20 5.13 -9.03
N LEU A 13 7.04 4.32 -8.39
CA LEU A 13 7.99 4.84 -7.42
C LEU A 13 8.83 5.84 -8.21
N SER A 14 8.54 7.13 -8.02
CA SER A 14 9.26 8.21 -8.70
C SER A 14 10.69 8.15 -8.20
N SER A 15 11.53 7.36 -8.87
CA SER A 15 13.01 7.39 -8.76
C SER A 15 13.54 8.64 -9.47
N GLY A 16 12.92 9.77 -9.15
CA GLY A 16 13.33 11.09 -9.55
C GLY A 16 13.65 11.81 -8.27
N ARG A 17 14.96 11.98 -8.02
CA ARG A 17 15.53 12.99 -7.15
C ARG A 17 14.94 14.35 -7.55
N ARG A 18 13.74 14.65 -7.07
CA ARG A 18 13.11 15.94 -7.20
C ARG A 18 13.75 16.78 -6.12
N ASP A 19 14.46 17.82 -6.54
CA ASP A 19 15.19 18.75 -5.70
C ASP A 19 14.46 18.98 -4.38
N GLN A 20 15.12 18.62 -3.27
CA GLN A 20 14.69 18.95 -1.91
C GLN A 20 14.72 20.46 -1.72
N LYS A 21 13.79 21.19 -2.35
CA LYS A 21 13.18 22.31 -1.66
C LYS A 21 12.39 21.67 -0.54
N GLY A 22 13.02 21.56 0.64
CA GLY A 22 12.34 21.14 1.85
C GLY A 22 11.03 21.91 1.92
N SER A 23 9.91 21.21 1.74
CA SER A 23 8.60 21.78 1.98
C SER A 23 8.63 22.29 3.42
N GLU A 24 8.26 23.54 3.68
CA GLU A 24 8.20 24.10 5.03
C GLU A 24 7.32 23.27 5.99
N ALA A 25 6.51 22.35 5.44
CA ALA A 25 5.68 21.40 6.16
C ALA A 25 6.36 20.04 6.48
N SER A 26 7.63 19.83 6.11
CA SER A 26 8.32 18.56 6.36
C SER A 26 8.74 18.42 7.83
N LEU A 27 8.32 17.35 8.49
CA LEU A 27 8.60 17.01 9.88
C LEU A 27 9.78 16.03 9.92
N PHE A 28 10.93 16.44 10.45
CA PHE A 28 12.17 15.63 10.41
C PHE A 28 12.54 15.07 9.03
N GLY A 29 12.26 15.80 7.94
CA GLY A 29 12.52 15.32 6.58
C GLY A 29 11.50 14.32 6.04
N VAL A 30 10.41 14.07 6.77
CA VAL A 30 9.22 13.33 6.32
C VAL A 30 8.18 14.34 5.83
N ASP A 31 7.55 14.09 4.68
CA ASP A 31 6.39 14.85 4.22
C ASP A 31 5.10 14.10 4.64
N PRO A 32 4.32 14.63 5.60
CA PRO A 32 3.10 13.97 6.06
C PRO A 32 2.08 13.73 4.93
N ALA A 33 2.00 14.64 3.95
CA ALA A 33 1.08 14.50 2.84
C ALA A 33 1.48 13.35 1.91
N GLU A 34 2.79 13.14 1.73
CA GLU A 34 3.33 11.99 0.99
C GLU A 34 3.02 10.68 1.72
N VAL A 35 3.30 10.61 3.03
CA VAL A 35 3.04 9.40 3.83
C VAL A 35 1.54 9.06 3.83
N GLU A 36 0.66 10.05 3.99
CA GLU A 36 -0.77 9.85 3.93
C GLU A 36 -1.22 9.36 2.54
N GLY A 37 -0.65 9.92 1.47
CA GLY A 37 -0.88 9.51 0.10
C GLY A 37 -0.53 8.03 -0.15
N ILE A 38 0.64 7.60 0.30
CA ILE A 38 1.09 6.21 0.19
C ILE A 38 0.18 5.29 1.01
N ALA A 39 -0.12 5.65 2.26
CA ALA A 39 -0.99 4.86 3.13
C ALA A 39 -2.41 4.70 2.56
N ARG A 40 -2.99 5.77 1.99
CA ARG A 40 -4.30 5.70 1.29
C ARG A 40 -4.24 4.76 0.09
N THR A 41 -3.17 4.82 -0.70
CA THR A 41 -2.99 3.97 -1.88
C THR A 41 -2.91 2.50 -1.50
N TRP A 42 -2.10 2.15 -0.49
CA TRP A 42 -2.00 0.77 -0.02
C TRP A 42 -3.30 0.25 0.57
N ARG A 43 -4.02 1.07 1.33
CA ARG A 43 -5.35 0.70 1.84
C ARG A 43 -6.36 0.46 0.71
N ALA A 44 -6.39 1.33 -0.30
CA ALA A 44 -7.27 1.16 -1.46
C ALA A 44 -6.94 -0.12 -2.23
N ALA A 45 -5.65 -0.40 -2.45
CA ALA A 45 -5.21 -1.64 -3.08
C ALA A 45 -5.57 -2.88 -2.25
N ALA A 46 -5.43 -2.83 -0.92
CA ALA A 46 -5.85 -3.92 -0.04
C ALA A 46 -7.34 -4.24 -0.19
N ILE A 47 -8.19 -3.21 -0.20
CA ILE A 47 -9.65 -3.35 -0.39
C ILE A 47 -9.94 -3.96 -1.76
N ALA A 48 -9.31 -3.46 -2.82
CA ALA A 48 -9.52 -3.96 -4.18
C ALA A 48 -9.09 -5.43 -4.32
N ILE A 49 -7.99 -5.83 -3.68
CA ILE A 49 -7.50 -7.21 -3.70
C ILE A 49 -8.44 -8.13 -2.93
N HIS A 50 -8.87 -7.77 -1.72
CA HIS A 50 -9.86 -8.57 -0.97
C HIS A 50 -11.21 -8.68 -1.68
N ALA A 51 -11.55 -7.72 -2.54
CA ALA A 51 -12.76 -7.77 -3.36
C ALA A 51 -12.60 -8.60 -4.65
N ALA A 52 -11.41 -9.12 -4.95
CA ALA A 52 -11.18 -9.93 -6.14
C ALA A 52 -12.00 -11.23 -6.07
N ASP A 53 -12.84 -11.44 -7.07
CA ASP A 53 -13.65 -12.65 -7.19
C ASP A 53 -12.80 -13.84 -7.66
N VAL A 54 -12.27 -14.58 -6.69
CA VAL A 54 -11.52 -15.82 -6.94
C VAL A 54 -12.46 -17.02 -7.19
N GLU A 55 -13.74 -16.90 -6.81
CA GLU A 55 -14.75 -17.96 -7.01
C GLU A 55 -15.07 -18.17 -8.48
N ALA A 56 -15.11 -17.08 -9.26
CA ALA A 56 -15.32 -17.13 -10.70
C ALA A 56 -14.30 -18.03 -11.42
N VAL A 57 -13.07 -18.16 -10.89
CA VAL A 57 -12.03 -19.05 -11.44
C VAL A 57 -12.42 -20.52 -11.27
N GLY A 58 -13.04 -20.85 -10.14
CA GLY A 58 -13.52 -22.19 -9.80
C GLY A 58 -14.83 -22.59 -10.46
N ALA A 59 -15.64 -21.61 -10.82
CA ALA A 59 -16.95 -21.79 -11.43
C ALA A 59 -16.89 -22.22 -12.92
N ALA A 60 -15.70 -22.48 -13.46
CA ALA A 60 -15.52 -22.98 -14.82
C ALA A 60 -16.16 -24.37 -14.99
N LEU A 61 -17.40 -24.37 -15.49
CA LEU A 61 -18.16 -25.57 -15.82
C LEU A 61 -17.73 -26.09 -17.20
N GLY A 62 -17.28 -27.34 -17.25
CA GLY A 62 -16.94 -28.02 -18.50
C GLY A 62 -16.85 -29.53 -18.30
N PRO A 63 -16.91 -30.33 -19.40
CA PRO A 63 -16.74 -31.78 -19.34
C PRO A 63 -15.48 -32.11 -18.54
N SER A 64 -15.54 -33.15 -17.71
CA SER A 64 -14.50 -33.61 -16.79
C SER A 64 -13.12 -33.72 -17.47
N SER A 65 -12.41 -32.60 -17.56
CA SER A 65 -11.12 -32.50 -18.22
C SER A 65 -10.05 -32.24 -17.16
N ARG A 66 -8.82 -32.67 -17.45
CA ARG A 66 -7.66 -32.41 -16.59
C ARG A 66 -7.48 -30.91 -16.33
N VAL A 67 -7.82 -30.07 -17.31
CA VAL A 67 -7.75 -28.61 -17.22
C VAL A 67 -8.77 -28.06 -16.23
N VAL A 68 -10.04 -28.49 -16.30
CA VAL A 68 -11.08 -28.07 -15.35
C VAL A 68 -10.73 -28.46 -13.92
N ARG A 69 -10.21 -29.69 -13.72
CA ARG A 69 -9.76 -30.13 -12.38
C ARG A 69 -8.57 -29.32 -11.87
N ALA A 70 -7.59 -29.02 -12.73
CA ALA A 70 -6.45 -28.18 -12.37
C ALA A 70 -6.88 -26.76 -12.00
N LEU A 71 -7.82 -26.18 -12.76
CA LEU A 71 -8.39 -24.87 -12.49
C LEU A 71 -9.20 -24.83 -11.19
N ALA A 72 -10.00 -25.86 -10.90
CA ALA A 72 -10.68 -25.95 -9.61
C ALA A 72 -9.69 -26.06 -8.43
N ALA A 73 -8.55 -26.73 -8.63
CA ALA A 73 -7.52 -26.86 -7.60
C ALA A 73 -6.77 -25.55 -7.30
N THR A 74 -6.81 -24.54 -8.19
CA THR A 74 -6.14 -23.26 -7.95
C THR A 74 -6.92 -22.31 -7.06
N ILE A 75 -8.22 -22.55 -6.81
CA ILE A 75 -9.09 -21.66 -6.00
C ILE A 75 -8.51 -21.46 -4.60
N GLY A 76 -8.21 -22.56 -3.89
CA GLY A 76 -7.69 -22.50 -2.52
C GLY A 76 -6.40 -21.68 -2.41
N PRO A 77 -5.35 -22.02 -3.19
CA PRO A 77 -4.13 -21.22 -3.25
C PRO A 77 -4.35 -19.76 -3.65
N ALA A 78 -5.26 -19.48 -4.60
CA ALA A 78 -5.55 -18.12 -5.04
C ALA A 78 -6.23 -17.29 -3.94
N ARG A 79 -7.17 -17.86 -3.18
CA ARG A 79 -7.79 -17.20 -2.01
C ARG A 79 -6.73 -16.85 -0.97
N LEU A 80 -5.89 -17.81 -0.59
CA LEU A 80 -4.82 -17.60 0.40
C LEU A 80 -3.84 -16.49 -0.04
N ALA A 81 -3.53 -16.42 -1.33
CA ALA A 81 -2.67 -15.37 -1.87
C ALA A 81 -3.34 -14.00 -1.81
N VAL A 82 -4.62 -13.90 -2.22
CA VAL A 82 -5.41 -12.66 -2.15
C VAL A 82 -5.49 -12.16 -0.71
N ASP A 83 -5.83 -13.03 0.23
CA ASP A 83 -5.94 -12.67 1.65
C ASP A 83 -4.59 -12.20 2.20
N SER A 84 -3.51 -12.93 1.94
CA SER A 84 -2.17 -12.58 2.42
C SER A 84 -1.67 -11.24 1.87
N ILE A 85 -1.91 -10.96 0.59
CA ILE A 85 -1.48 -9.70 -0.03
C ILE A 85 -2.34 -8.54 0.51
N GLY A 86 -3.65 -8.73 0.61
CA GLY A 86 -4.57 -7.73 1.16
C GLY A 86 -4.23 -7.35 2.60
N GLU A 87 -4.01 -8.35 3.47
CA GLU A 87 -3.62 -8.15 4.86
C GLU A 87 -2.28 -7.41 4.98
N ARG A 88 -1.30 -7.76 4.15
CA ARG A 88 0.02 -7.10 4.17
C ARG A 88 -0.09 -5.63 3.80
N LEU A 89 -0.82 -5.30 2.74
CA LEU A 89 -1.03 -3.92 2.32
C LEU A 89 -1.80 -3.11 3.37
N MET A 90 -2.82 -3.72 3.98
CA MET A 90 -3.56 -3.10 5.08
C MET A 90 -2.65 -2.81 6.28
N THR A 91 -1.86 -3.80 6.70
CA THR A 91 -0.91 -3.67 7.82
C THR A 91 0.12 -2.58 7.54
N MET A 92 0.72 -2.58 6.35
CA MET A 92 1.69 -1.56 5.95
C MET A 92 1.07 -0.16 5.94
N SER A 93 -0.18 -0.02 5.50
CA SER A 93 -0.90 1.27 5.53
C SER A 93 -1.11 1.79 6.96
N GLN A 94 -1.39 0.90 7.91
CA GLN A 94 -1.56 1.25 9.32
C GLN A 94 -0.24 1.63 9.97
N MET A 95 0.84 0.88 9.67
CA MET A 95 2.18 1.19 10.15
C MET A 95 2.67 2.56 9.68
N LEU A 96 2.43 2.92 8.41
CA LEU A 96 2.76 4.26 7.91
C LEU A 96 2.00 5.37 8.62
N ARG A 97 0.70 5.19 8.88
CA ARG A 97 -0.10 6.16 9.64
C ARG A 97 0.39 6.32 11.08
N ALA A 98 0.74 5.21 11.73
CA ALA A 98 1.30 5.25 13.08
C ALA A 98 2.66 5.95 13.12
N PHE A 99 3.50 5.70 12.10
CA PHE A 99 4.78 6.37 11.93
C PHE A 99 4.63 7.89 11.75
N ASP A 100 3.70 8.32 10.90
CA ASP A 100 3.40 9.74 10.66
C ASP A 100 2.98 10.46 11.96
N ALA A 101 2.00 9.89 12.67
CA ALA A 101 1.54 10.43 13.95
C ALA A 101 2.67 10.51 15.00
N THR A 102 3.49 9.46 15.09
CA THR A 102 4.61 9.43 16.05
C THR A 102 5.68 10.48 15.70
N THR A 103 5.96 10.67 14.41
CA THR A 103 6.91 11.66 13.91
C THR A 103 6.42 13.07 14.21
N ALA A 104 5.14 13.36 13.96
CA ALA A 104 4.54 14.66 14.26
C ALA A 104 4.58 15.00 15.76
N ASP A 105 4.22 14.04 16.62
CA ASP A 105 4.28 14.22 18.08
C ASP A 105 5.72 14.43 18.58
N ALA A 106 6.69 13.70 18.01
CA ALA A 106 8.10 13.88 18.35
C ALA A 106 8.63 15.26 17.92
N ASP A 107 8.23 15.74 16.74
CA ASP A 107 8.65 17.04 16.22
C ASP A 107 8.07 18.18 17.07
N ALA A 108 6.76 18.15 17.36
CA ALA A 108 6.09 19.13 18.21
C ALA A 108 6.70 19.23 19.62
N ARG A 109 7.03 18.07 20.23
CA ARG A 109 7.71 18.02 21.54
C ARG A 109 9.11 18.64 21.46
N SER A 110 9.86 18.34 20.41
CA SER A 110 11.20 18.88 20.20
C SER A 110 11.17 20.39 19.98
N GLY A 111 10.28 20.88 19.12
CA GLY A 111 10.07 22.31 18.89
C GLY A 111 9.64 23.07 20.15
N THR A 112 8.85 22.45 21.04
CA THR A 112 8.49 23.03 22.34
C THR A 112 9.71 23.16 23.26
N ARG A 113 10.57 22.13 23.31
CA ARG A 113 11.82 22.17 24.10
C ARG A 113 12.76 23.26 23.60
N PHE A 114 12.98 23.38 22.29
CA PHE A 114 13.84 24.44 21.74
C PHE A 114 13.31 25.84 22.04
N ARG A 115 12.00 26.07 21.89
CA ARG A 115 11.38 27.35 22.27
C ARG A 115 11.56 27.68 23.75
N SER A 116 11.48 26.67 24.62
CA SER A 116 11.70 26.86 26.07
C SER A 116 13.14 27.27 26.41
N LEU A 117 14.14 26.80 25.65
CA LEU A 117 15.54 27.19 25.82
C LEU A 117 15.79 28.62 25.36
N ARG A 118 15.16 29.05 24.26
CA ARG A 118 15.28 30.44 23.75
C ARG A 118 14.72 31.49 24.71
N ASN A 119 13.70 31.13 25.49
CA ASN A 119 13.03 32.05 26.41
C ASN A 119 13.68 32.07 27.81
N ARG A 120 14.88 31.50 27.96
CA ARG A 120 15.74 31.59 29.14
C ARG A 120 16.93 32.48 28.84
#